data_AF-A0A937B0Y7-F1
#
_entry.id   AF-A0A937B0Y7-F1
#
_cell.length_a   1.000
_cell.length_b   1.000
_cell.length_c   1.000
_cell.angle_alpha   90.00
_cell.angle_beta   90.00
_cell.angle_gamma   90.00
#
_symmetry.space_group_name_H-M   'P 1'
#
loop_
_entity.id
_entity.type
_entity.pdbx_description
1 polymer ?
#
loop_
_entity_poly.entity_id
_entity_poly.type
_entity_poly.pdbx_seq_one_letter_code
_entity_poly.pdbx_strand_id
1 'polypeptide(L)' 'MATQDQAANARKLLQQDIHVKWNKFSEQEVGAIKSNDDLVVQLVAKYGLAKDAAQRDADALLKGRSL' A
#
# COMPACT_ATOMS: atom_id res chain seq x y z
N MET A 1 9.37 -20.48 -16.51
CA MET A 1 8.14 -19.97 -15.84
C MET A 1 8.46 -19.78 -14.36
N ALA A 2 8.92 -18.60 -13.93
CA ALA A 2 9.24 -18.34 -12.52
C ALA A 2 8.96 -16.89 -12.06
N THR A 3 8.44 -16.02 -12.94
CA THR A 3 8.35 -14.58 -12.65
C THR A 3 7.03 -14.16 -11.98
N GLN A 4 6.01 -15.04 -11.95
CA GLN A 4 4.69 -14.70 -11.40
C GLN A 4 4.59 -14.91 -9.88
N ASP A 5 5.30 -15.90 -9.32
CA ASP A 5 5.29 -16.22 -7.89
C ASP A 5 6.02 -15.15 -7.05
N GLN A 6 7.11 -14.59 -7.58
CA GLN A 6 7.85 -13.53 -6.89
C GLN A 6 7.05 -12.23 -6.81
N ALA A 7 6.39 -11.83 -7.91
CA ALA A 7 5.55 -10.63 -7.91
C ALA A 7 4.32 -10.79 -7.00
N ALA A 8 3.73 -11.99 -6.94
CA ALA A 8 2.62 -12.29 -6.04
C ALA A 8 3.05 -12.27 -4.57
N ASN A 9 4.21 -12.82 -4.23
CA ASN A 9 4.75 -12.75 -2.88
C ASN A 9 5.17 -11.33 -2.47
N ALA A 10 5.84 -10.59 -3.35
CA ALA A 10 6.16 -9.18 -3.11
C ALA A 10 4.88 -8.37 -2.86
N ARG A 11 3.82 -8.60 -3.63
CA ARG A 11 2.51 -7.99 -3.40
C ARG A 11 1.91 -8.38 -2.05
N LYS A 12 1.87 -9.66 -1.69
CA LYS A 12 1.36 -10.09 -0.38
C LYS A 12 2.11 -9.46 0.78
N LEU A 13 3.43 -9.40 0.70
CA LEU A 13 4.24 -8.71 1.70
C LEU A 13 3.89 -7.22 1.75
N LEU A 14 3.67 -6.57 0.59
CA LEU A 14 3.29 -5.14 0.53
C LEU A 14 1.98 -4.94 1.28
N GLN A 15 1.05 -5.86 1.06
CA GLN A 15 -0.26 -5.78 1.66
C GLN A 15 -0.18 -5.99 3.17
N GLN A 16 0.67 -6.89 3.63
CA GLN A 16 0.89 -7.09 5.06
C GLN A 16 1.53 -5.86 5.71
N ASP A 17 2.54 -5.24 5.08
CA ASP A 17 3.16 -4.00 5.56
C ASP A 17 2.15 -2.83 5.64
N ILE A 18 1.31 -2.66 4.62
CA ILE A 18 0.25 -1.64 4.63
C ILE A 18 -0.72 -1.91 5.78
N HIS A 19 -1.13 -3.15 5.98
CA HIS A 19 -2.06 -3.51 7.06
C HIS A 19 -1.44 -3.27 8.45
N VAL A 20 -0.16 -3.62 8.63
CA VAL A 20 0.58 -3.39 9.89
C VAL A 20 0.79 -1.91 10.14
N LYS A 21 1.21 -1.14 9.12
CA LYS A 21 1.44 0.31 9.25
C LYS A 21 0.14 1.08 9.43
N TRP A 22 -0.93 0.64 8.74
CA TRP A 22 -2.23 1.27 8.79
C TRP A 22 -3.32 0.26 9.20
N ASN A 23 -3.44 0.06 10.51
CA ASN A 23 -4.37 -0.88 11.15
C ASN A 23 -5.88 -0.62 10.87
N LYS A 24 -6.24 0.49 10.22
CA LYS A 24 -7.63 0.76 9.78
C LYS A 24 -7.96 0.16 8.41
N PHE A 25 -6.95 -0.25 7.63
CA PHE A 25 -7.18 -0.89 6.35
C PHE A 25 -7.47 -2.37 6.53
N SER A 26 -8.45 -2.88 5.78
CA SER A 26 -8.74 -4.31 5.74
C SER A 26 -7.93 -5.02 4.65
N GLU A 27 -7.68 -6.31 4.78
CA GLU A 27 -6.95 -7.11 3.76
C GLU A 27 -7.55 -6.96 2.34
N GLN A 28 -8.87 -6.79 2.23
CA GLN A 28 -9.55 -6.53 0.95
C GLN A 28 -9.18 -5.16 0.35
N GLU A 29 -9.12 -4.13 1.20
CA GLU A 29 -8.76 -2.77 0.78
C GLU A 29 -7.31 -2.68 0.37
N VAL A 30 -6.44 -3.33 1.15
CA VAL A 30 -5.03 -3.45 0.81
C VAL A 30 -4.84 -4.32 -0.45
N GLY A 31 -5.68 -5.34 -0.62
CA GLY A 31 -5.83 -6.13 -1.84
C GLY A 31 -6.14 -5.29 -3.08
N ALA A 32 -6.96 -4.26 -2.91
CA ALA A 32 -7.38 -3.35 -3.97
C ALA A 32 -6.34 -2.27 -4.29
N ILE A 33 -5.43 -1.94 -3.36
CA ILE A 33 -4.35 -0.97 -3.57
C ILE A 33 -3.34 -1.54 -4.57
N LYS A 34 -3.41 -1.02 -5.80
CA LYS A 34 -2.50 -1.40 -6.90
C LYS A 34 -1.53 -0.27 -7.26
N SER A 35 -1.73 0.92 -6.71
CA SER A 35 -0.98 2.12 -7.06
C SER A 35 -0.89 3.07 -5.87
N ASN A 36 0.07 4.00 -5.94
CA ASN A 36 0.23 5.04 -4.93
C ASN A 36 -1.07 5.85 -4.76
N ASP A 37 -1.72 6.22 -5.86
CA ASP A 37 -2.95 7.03 -5.84
C ASP A 37 -4.09 6.34 -5.08
N ASP A 38 -4.32 5.03 -5.29
CA ASP A 38 -5.30 4.24 -4.52
C ASP A 38 -5.00 4.29 -3.01
N LEU A 39 -3.73 4.15 -2.62
CA LEU A 39 -3.32 4.22 -1.23
C LEU A 39 -3.57 5.61 -0.65
N VAL A 40 -3.27 6.67 -1.41
CA VAL A 40 -3.51 8.07 -1.01
C VAL A 40 -4.99 8.34 -0.80
N VAL A 41 -5.85 7.96 -1.76
CA VAL A 41 -7.30 8.15 -1.68
C VAL A 41 -7.85 7.48 -0.43
N GLN A 42 -7.43 6.25 -0.15
CA GLN A 42 -7.89 5.53 1.02
C GLN A 42 -7.31 6.08 2.32
N LEU A 43 -6.06 6.55 2.34
CA LEU A 43 -5.47 7.21 3.51
C LEU A 43 -6.22 8.50 3.87
N VAL A 44 -6.54 9.31 2.86
CA VAL A 44 -7.37 10.52 3.04
C VAL A 44 -8.77 10.13 3.54
N ALA A 45 -9.41 9.12 2.94
CA ALA A 45 -10.76 8.71 3.31
C ALA A 45 -10.87 8.06 4.70
N LYS A 46 -9.91 7.20 5.09
CA LYS A 46 -9.93 6.40 6.34
C LYS A 46 -9.37 7.14 7.54
N TYR A 47 -8.32 7.92 7.30
CA TYR A 47 -7.59 8.61 8.36
C TYR A 47 -7.85 10.12 8.36
N GLY A 48 -8.50 10.67 7.33
CA GLY A 48 -8.66 12.12 7.21
C GLY A 48 -7.34 12.84 6.98
N LEU A 49 -6.32 12.12 6.48
CA LEU A 49 -4.99 12.69 6.24
C LEU A 49 -5.07 13.73 5.12
N ALA A 50 -4.26 14.78 5.23
CA ALA A 50 -4.04 15.69 4.12
C ALA A 50 -3.41 14.94 2.95
N LYS A 51 -3.76 15.31 1.70
CA LYS A 51 -3.26 14.64 0.50
C LYS A 51 -1.73 14.57 0.47
N ASP A 52 -1.04 15.65 0.86
CA ASP A 52 0.42 15.68 0.98
C ASP A 52 0.99 14.68 1.99
N ALA A 53 0.32 14.51 3.14
CA ALA A 53 0.74 13.57 4.16
C ALA A 53 0.54 12.13 3.68
N ALA A 54 -0.66 11.83 3.15
CA ALA A 54 -0.99 10.54 2.57
C ALA A 54 -0.05 10.15 1.42
N GLN A 55 0.31 11.11 0.56
CA GLN A 55 1.22 10.91 -0.56
C GLN A 55 2.65 10.62 -0.11
N ARG A 56 3.15 11.32 0.92
CA ARG A 56 4.46 10.99 1.52
C ARG A 56 4.47 9.59 2.13
N ASP A 57 3.38 9.22 2.77
CA ASP A 57 3.25 7.93 3.44
C ASP A 57 3.22 6.75 2.45
N ALA A 58 2.49 6.94 1.36
CA ALA A 58 2.43 6.02 0.23
C ALA A 58 3.76 5.96 -0.55
N ASP A 59 4.41 7.11 -0.77
CA ASP A 59 5.74 7.18 -1.40
C ASP A 59 6.81 6.50 -0.54
N ALA A 60 6.78 6.68 0.79
CA ALA A 60 7.71 6.01 1.71
C ALA A 60 7.58 4.48 1.66
N LEU A 61 6.34 3.97 1.52
CA LEU A 61 6.09 2.54 1.38
C LEU A 61 6.66 1.98 0.06
N LEU A 62 6.48 2.71 -1.05
CA LEU A 62 6.98 2.31 -2.36
C LEU A 62 8.50 2.48 -2.49
N LYS A 63 9.08 3.55 -1.96
CA LYS A 63 10.54 3.78 -1.93
C LYS A 63 11.29 2.79 -1.05
N GLY A 64 10.66 2.30 0.03
CA GLY A 64 11.23 1.21 0.82
C GLY A 64 11.39 -0.09 0.03
N ARG A 65 10.73 -0.19 -1.12
CA ARG A 65 10.79 -1.30 -2.07
C ARG A 65 11.22 -0.77 -3.43
N SER A 66 12.49 -0.37 -3.53
CA SER A 66 13.16 -0.38 -4.82
C SER A 66 12.92 -1.75 -5.46
N LEU A 67 12.06 -1.79 -6.48
CA LEU A 67 11.76 -2.96 -7.30
C LEU A 67 13.03 -3.51 -7.94
#